data_AF-A0A6C1RMJ7-F1
#
_entry.id   AF-A0A6C1RMJ7-F1
#
_cell.length_a   1.000
_cell.length_b   1.000
_cell.length_c   1.000
_cell.angle_alpha   90.00
_cell.angle_beta   90.00
_cell.angle_gamma   90.00
#
_symmetry.space_group_name_H-M   'P 1'
#
loop_
_entity.id
_entity.type
_entity.pdbx_description
1 polymer ?
#
loop_
_entity_poly.entity_id
_entity_poly.type
_entity_poly.pdbx_seq_one_letter_code
_entity_poly.pdbx_strand_id
1 'polypeptide(L)' 'MEQIAFSYNEIHNTVAGLARCVDESGYAPEVIVAIGTGGFIPARIIKTFLNLP' A
#
# COMPACT_ATOMS: atom_id res chain seq x y z
N MET A 1 11.44 -17.81 17.33
CA MET A 1 10.56 -17.30 16.27
C MET A 1 11.43 -17.04 15.07
N GLU A 2 11.11 -17.66 13.95
CA GLU A 2 11.76 -17.35 12.68
C GLU A 2 11.31 -15.96 12.23
N GLN A 3 12.25 -15.07 11.95
CA GLN A 3 11.96 -13.71 11.49
C GLN A 3 11.99 -13.69 9.97
N ILE A 4 10.90 -13.24 9.36
CA ILE A 4 10.85 -12.98 7.93
C ILE A 4 11.29 -11.53 7.72
N ALA A 5 12.42 -11.35 7.05
CA ALA A 5 12.92 -10.05 6.68
C ALA A 5 12.38 -9.67 5.29
N PHE A 6 11.77 -8.51 5.17
CA PHE A 6 11.36 -7.93 3.90
C PHE A 6 12.26 -6.75 3.55
N SER A 7 12.74 -6.72 2.32
CA SER A 7 13.35 -5.53 1.75
C SER A 7 12.30 -4.46 1.48
N TYR A 8 12.75 -3.20 1.44
CA TYR A 8 11.87 -2.09 1.04
C TYR A 8 11.25 -2.33 -0.34
N ASN A 9 12.01 -2.90 -1.28
CA ASN A 9 11.56 -3.13 -2.65
C ASN A 9 10.44 -4.18 -2.71
N GLU A 10 10.50 -5.23 -1.88
CA GLU A 10 9.41 -6.21 -1.76
C GLU A 10 8.13 -5.53 -1.27
N ILE A 11 8.21 -4.75 -0.19
CA ILE A 11 7.06 -3.99 0.33
C ILE A 11 6.51 -3.03 -0.73
N HIS A 12 7.39 -2.30 -1.42
CA HIS A 12 7.00 -1.35 -2.46
C HIS A 12 6.25 -2.03 -3.61
N ASN A 13 6.78 -3.14 -4.13
CA ASN A 13 6.17 -3.89 -5.22
C ASN A 13 4.87 -4.59 -4.80
N THR A 14 4.78 -5.07 -3.56
CA THR A 14 3.53 -5.60 -3.01
C THR A 14 2.44 -4.53 -2.98
N VAL A 15 2.76 -3.31 -2.52
CA VAL A 15 1.80 -2.20 -2.48
C VAL A 15 1.46 -1.69 -3.89
N ALA A 16 2.40 -1.72 -4.84
CA ALA A 16 2.14 -1.43 -6.25
C ALA A 16 1.12 -2.41 -6.85
N GLY A 17 1.27 -3.70 -6.54
CA GLY A 17 0.32 -4.74 -6.93
C GLY A 17 -1.08 -4.49 -6.34
N LEU A 18 -1.15 -4.09 -5.06
CA LEU A 18 -2.41 -3.72 -4.42
C LEU A 18 -3.07 -2.51 -5.09
N ALA A 19 -2.31 -1.48 -5.45
CA ALA A 19 -2.83 -0.31 -6.16
C ALA A 19 -3.45 -0.70 -7.51
N ARG A 20 -2.79 -1.59 -8.26
CA ARG A 20 -3.35 -2.13 -9.51
C ARG A 20 -4.65 -2.90 -9.27
N CYS A 21 -4.73 -3.72 -8.22
CA CYS A 21 -5.98 -4.42 -7.88
C CYS A 21 -7.13 -3.45 -7.54
N VAL A 22 -6.83 -2.34 -6.86
CA VAL A 22 -7.82 -1.29 -6.58
C VAL A 22 -8.32 -0.66 -7.88
N ASP A 23 -7.42 -0.29 -8.77
CA ASP A 23 -7.75 0.28 -10.09
C ASP A 23 -8.58 -0.68 -10.96
N GLU A 24 -8.13 -1.94 -11.09
CA GLU A 24 -8.83 -2.99 -11.84
C GLU A 24 -10.21 -3.32 -11.28
N SER A 25 -10.44 -3.09 -9.98
CA SER A 25 -11.75 -3.30 -9.36
C SER A 25 -12.76 -2.18 -9.67
N GLY A 26 -12.31 -1.05 -10.23
CA GLY A 26 -13.11 0.16 -10.43
C GLY A 26 -13.46 0.89 -9.13
N TYR A 27 -12.82 0.52 -8.00
CA TYR A 27 -13.01 1.19 -6.73
C TYR A 27 -12.19 2.48 -6.67
N ALA A 28 -12.87 3.61 -6.43
CA ALA A 28 -12.25 4.93 -6.30
C ALA A 28 -12.29 5.41 -4.85
N PRO A 29 -11.29 5.08 -4.01
CA PRO A 29 -11.26 5.51 -2.63
C PRO A 29 -11.04 7.02 -2.51
N GLU A 30 -11.88 7.68 -1.72
CA GLU A 30 -11.74 9.12 -1.41
C GLU A 30 -10.84 9.36 -0.18
N VAL A 31 -10.70 8.35 0.69
CA VAL A 31 -9.95 8.45 1.95
C VAL A 31 -9.15 7.16 2.17
N ILE A 32 -7.93 7.31 2.69
CA ILE A 32 -7.10 6.20 3.16
C ILE A 32 -7.05 6.24 4.69
N VAL A 33 -7.51 5.17 5.33
CA VAL A 33 -7.41 5.00 6.80
C VAL A 33 -6.24 4.07 7.10
N ALA A 34 -5.15 4.62 7.61
CA ALA A 34 -3.97 3.85 7.99
C ALA A 34 -4.11 3.29 9.41
N ILE A 35 -3.96 1.97 9.58
CA ILE A 35 -3.91 1.34 10.91
C ILE A 35 -2.51 1.57 11.48
N GLY A 36 -2.40 2.44 12.48
CA GLY A 36 -1.13 2.73 13.14
C GLY A 36 -0.62 1.55 13.98
N THR A 37 0.68 1.29 14.06
CA THR A 37 1.80 2.00 13.40
C THR A 37 2.22 1.37 12.06
N GLY A 38 1.92 0.09 11.85
CA GLY A 38 2.39 -0.67 10.67
C GLY A 38 1.84 -0.17 9.34
N GLY A 39 0.66 0.47 9.33
CA GLY A 39 0.00 0.95 8.12
C GLY A 39 0.55 2.26 7.55
N PHE A 40 1.42 2.98 8.26
CA PHE A 40 1.90 4.30 7.82
C PHE A 40 2.68 4.24 6.50
N ILE A 41 3.59 3.27 6.37
CA ILE A 41 4.42 3.13 5.17
C ILE A 41 3.59 2.62 3.98
N PRO A 42 2.80 1.53 4.10
CA PRO A 42 1.93 1.09 3.01
C PRO A 42 0.93 2.16 2.56
N ALA A 43 0.29 2.87 3.51
CA ALA A 43 -0.65 3.95 3.19
C ALA A 43 0.03 5.09 2.42
N ARG A 44 1.27 5.45 2.79
CA ARG A 44 2.02 6.49 2.08
C ARG A 44 2.43 6.07 0.67
N ILE A 45 2.78 4.80 0.47
CA ILE A 45 3.15 4.25 -0.84
C ILE A 45 1.92 4.17 -1.74
N ILE A 46 0.82 3.55 -1.28
CA ILE A 46 -0.39 3.35 -2.10
C ILE A 46 -1.02 4.67 -2.51
N LYS A 47 -0.99 5.67 -1.62
CA LYS A 47 -1.40 7.05 -1.92
C LYS A 47 -0.72 7.59 -3.18
N THR A 48 0.58 7.33 -3.35
CA THR A 48 1.33 7.79 -4.52
C THR A 48 0.86 7.07 -5.80
N PHE A 49 0.60 5.76 -5.72
CA PHE A 49 0.14 5.00 -6.88
C PHE A 49 -1.28 5.36 -7.31
N LEU A 50 -2.17 5.62 -6.35
CA LEU A 50 -3.55 6.02 -6.61
C LEU A 50 -3.70 7.52 -6.85
N ASN A 51 -2.60 8.29 -6.81
CA ASN A 51 -2.58 9.74 -6.96
C ASN A 51 -3.58 10.48 -6.04
N LEU A 52 -3.67 10.04 -4.80
CA LEU A 52 -4.56 10.61 -3.79
C LEU A 52 -3.84 11.69 -2.96
N PRO A 53 -4.57 12.71 -2.46
CA PRO A 53 -4.00 13.85 -1.75
C PRO A 53 -3.37 13.55 -0.39
#